data_AF-W1DN55-F1
#
_entry.id   AF-W1DN55-F1
#
_cell.length_a   1.000
_cell.length_b   1.000
_cell.length_c   1.000
_cell.angle_alpha   90.00
_cell.angle_beta   90.00
_cell.angle_gamma   90.00
#
_symmetry.space_group_name_H-M   'P 1'
#
loop_
_entity.id
_entity.type
_entity.pdbx_description
1 polymer ?
#
loop_
_entity_poly.entity_id
_entity_poly.type
_entity_poly.pdbx_seq_one_letter_code
_entity_poly.pdbx_strand_id
1 'polypeptide(L)' 'MKSIQDQVLDLFKDEISTRLDKNWKEIPLELDYDLFDAPGDDLLDALNKFEQKI' A
#
# COMPACT_ATOMS: atom_id res chain seq x y z
N MET A 1 -8.10 0.12 23.56
CA MET A 1 -8.84 -0.04 22.30
C MET A 1 -8.04 0.70 21.24
N LYS A 2 -7.60 0.03 20.17
CA LYS A 2 -6.84 0.70 19.10
C LYS A 2 -7.73 1.71 18.40
N SER A 3 -7.21 2.89 18.09
CA SER A 3 -7.98 3.89 17.33
C SER A 3 -8.30 3.35 15.92
N ILE A 4 -9.28 3.93 15.24
CA ILE A 4 -9.55 3.58 13.83
C ILE A 4 -8.31 3.84 12.96
N GLN A 5 -7.54 4.87 13.28
CA GLN A 5 -6.29 5.20 12.58
C GLN A 5 -5.27 4.08 12.72
N ASP A 6 -5.09 3.53 13.92
CA ASP A 6 -4.19 2.40 14.17
C ASP A 6 -4.65 1.13 13.43
N GLN A 7 -5.96 0.87 13.39
CA GLN A 7 -6.52 -0.29 12.70
C GLN A 7 -6.33 -0.20 11.18
N VAL A 8 -6.51 1.00 10.60
CA VAL A 8 -6.28 1.25 9.19
C VAL A 8 -4.79 1.13 8.86
N LEU A 9 -3.91 1.69 9.70
CA LEU A 9 -2.46 1.55 9.55
C LEU A 9 -1.99 0.09 9.60
N ASP A 10 -2.56 -0.72 10.48
CA ASP A 10 -2.24 -2.15 10.55
C ASP A 10 -2.67 -2.90 9.28
N LEU A 11 -3.82 -2.56 8.70
CA LEU A 11 -4.29 -3.14 7.44
C LEU A 11 -3.34 -2.84 6.27
N PHE A 12 -2.87 -1.59 6.17
CA PHE A 12 -1.91 -1.18 5.13
C PHE A 12 -0.52 -1.80 5.32
N LYS A 13 -0.08 -2.02 6.56
CA LYS A 13 1.22 -2.66 6.82
C LYS A 13 1.28 -4.10 6.35
N ASP A 14 0.17 -4.84 6.42
CA ASP A 14 0.09 -6.21 5.92
C ASP A 14 0.09 -6.27 4.38
N GLU A 15 -0.36 -5.21 3.70
CA GLU A 15 -0.33 -5.10 2.23
C GLU A 15 1.00 -4.60 1.68
N ILE A 16 1.75 -3.81 2.43
CA ILE A 16 3.05 -3.28 1.98
C ILE A 16 4.08 -4.41 2.00
N SER A 17 4.55 -4.79 0.82
CA SER A 17 5.64 -5.75 0.67
C SER A 17 6.90 -5.25 1.38
N THR A 18 7.57 -6.13 2.12
CA THR A 18 8.80 -5.84 2.87
C THR A 18 10.00 -6.61 2.29
N ARG A 19 11.21 -6.08 2.49
CA ARG A 19 12.48 -6.81 2.28
C ARG A 19 13.25 -6.91 3.59
N LEU A 20 14.14 -7.87 3.67
CA LEU A 20 15.08 -7.98 4.78
C LEU A 20 16.32 -7.14 4.49
N ASP A 21 16.75 -6.34 5.45
CA ASP A 21 18.03 -5.66 5.41
C ASP A 21 19.19 -6.62 5.76
N LYS A 22 20.42 -6.12 5.69
CA LYS A 22 21.65 -6.86 6.05
C LYS A 22 21.69 -7.36 7.51
N ASN A 23 20.79 -6.87 8.36
CA ASN A 23 20.65 -7.23 9.76
C ASN A 23 19.41 -8.11 10.01
N TRP A 24 18.78 -8.64 8.96
CA TRP A 24 17.55 -9.44 9.01
C TRP A 24 16.35 -8.71 9.61
N LYS A 25 16.35 -7.38 9.52
CA LYS A 25 15.21 -6.56 9.90
C LYS A 25 14.32 -6.32 8.69
N GLU A 26 13.02 -6.54 8.85
CA GLU A 26 12.04 -6.17 7.84
C GLU A 26 12.00 -4.65 7.67
N ILE A 27 12.23 -4.21 6.44
CA ILE A 27 12.07 -2.82 6.02
C ILE A 27 11.03 -2.79 4.90
N PRO A 28 10.11 -1.81 4.92
CA PRO A 28 9.19 -1.60 3.80
C PRO A 28 9.98 -1.51 2.49
N LEU A 29 9.48 -2.16 1.43
CA LEU A 29 10.00 -1.89 0.10
C LEU A 29 9.80 -0.40 -0.20
N GLU A 30 10.84 0.20 -0.77
CA GLU A 30 10.71 1.55 -1.29
C GLU A 30 9.73 1.51 -2.45
N LEU A 31 8.82 2.49 -2.48
CA LEU A 31 7.91 2.69 -3.58
C LEU A 31 8.76 2.93 -4.84
N ASP A 32 8.62 2.06 -5.83
CA ASP A 32 9.38 2.19 -7.06
C ASP A 32 8.90 3.44 -7.81
N TYR A 33 9.72 4.49 -7.80
CA TYR A 33 9.34 5.77 -8.39
C TYR A 33 9.17 5.67 -9.91
N ASP A 34 9.76 4.66 -10.54
CA ASP A 34 9.63 4.40 -11.98
C ASP A 34 8.19 3.94 -12.34
N LEU A 35 7.38 3.53 -11.36
CA LEU A 35 5.96 3.21 -11.53
C LEU A 35 5.05 4.44 -11.56
N PHE A 36 5.51 5.63 -11.12
CA PHE A 36 4.66 6.84 -11.18
C PHE A 36 4.39 7.32 -12.60
N ASP A 37 5.32 7.07 -13.51
CA ASP A 37 5.18 7.38 -14.94
C ASP A 37 4.51 6.23 -15.72
N ALA A 38 4.22 5.09 -15.06
CA ALA A 38 3.51 3.99 -15.68
C ALA A 38 2.04 4.40 -15.89
N PRO A 39 1.49 4.24 -17.11
CA PRO A 39 0.12 4.64 -17.41
C PRO A 39 -0.85 3.65 -16.77
N GLY A 40 -1.22 3.93 -15.51
CA GLY A 40 -2.17 3.17 -14.73
C GLY A 40 -2.31 3.83 -13.38
N ASP A 41 -3.16 4.85 -13.29
CA ASP A 41 -3.52 5.46 -12.01
C ASP A 41 -4.35 4.44 -11.24
N ASP A 42 -3.66 3.56 -10.50
CA ASP A 42 -4.28 2.50 -9.69
C ASP A 42 -5.35 3.07 -8.74
N LEU A 43 -5.23 4.35 -8.36
CA LEU A 43 -6.23 5.06 -7.58
C LEU A 43 -7.50 5.32 -8.38
N LEU A 44 -7.40 5.80 -9.63
CA LEU A 44 -8.55 6.03 -10.50
C LEU A 44 -9.29 4.72 -10.79
N ASP A 45 -8.56 3.64 -11.03
CA ASP A 45 -9.13 2.31 -11.26
C ASP A 45 -9.81 1.74 -9.99
N ALA A 46 -9.22 1.95 -8.81
CA ALA A 46 -9.83 1.57 -7.54
C ALA A 46 -11.12 2.34 -7.25
N LEU A 47 -11.12 3.66 -7.51
CA LEU A 47 -12.31 4.52 -7.36
C LEU A 47 -13.43 4.09 -8.31
N ASN A 48 -13.12 3.87 -9.59
CA ASN A 48 -14.09 3.37 -10.57
C ASN A 48 -14.71 2.03 -10.16
N LYS A 49 -13.91 1.09 -9.64
CA LYS A 49 -14.39 -0.21 -9.14
C LYS A 49 -15.26 -0.09 -7.90
N PHE A 50 -14.99 0.89 -7.03
CA PHE A 50 -15.81 1.15 -5.85
C PHE A 50 -17.17 1.74 -6.24
N GLU A 51 -17.19 2.74 -7.13
CA GLU A 51 -18.43 3.36 -7.61
C GLU A 51 -19.32 2.39 -8.40
N GLN A 52 -18.74 1.48 -9.19
CA GLN A 52 -19.50 0.47 -9.94
C GLN A 52 -20.05 -0.69 -9.09
N LYS A 53 -19.64 -0.80 -7.82
CA LYS A 53 -20.15 -1.81 -6.88
C LYS A 53 -21.36 -1.34 -6.05
N ILE A 54 -21.83 -0.10 -6.25
CA ILE A 54 -23.03 0.50 -5.63
C ILE A 54 -24.23 0.40 -6.57
#